data_AF-A0AA97IIL7-F1
#
_entry.id   AF-A0AA97IIL7-F1
#
_cell.length_a   1.000
_cell.length_b   1.000
_cell.length_c   1.000
_cell.angle_alpha   90.00
_cell.angle_beta   90.00
_cell.angle_gamma   90.00
#
_symmetry.space_group_name_H-M   'P 1'
#
loop_
_entity.id
_entity.type
_entity.pdbx_description
1 polymer ?
#
loop_
_entity_poly.entity_id
_entity_poly.type
_entity_poly.pdbx_seq_one_letter_code
_entity_poly.pdbx_strand_id
1 'polypeptide(L)'
;MTVRICLVVAMAVMTSSCSLIDRFETKPDTSKSTNTVLKKPSGWTFNHQWQVKNTNPSLKSLVPGEYMTLKGQCSFSADMLTLMESKPKGLLVPVIKVTSDLTLSPDFENSVRLYQILRSQFPLAGAGDSLEFYQTLLSSVEHTCPANMTREIDSCQFKKWMSFTGLGGENAVYDEARLKRWYKSHPAVKYLIMGSSGLFNSDALLSARYSANSRLISEQPISVREESIRPYLGRVRFDWAVPGNGEQRPFISLGSCTLNWQELEKQRRLHGPGWIDTTSLAEVNQVLLPYFIEFMSDSTKAISGQSR
;
A
#
# COMPACT_ATOMS: atom_id res chain seq x y z
N MET A 1 47.70 32.24 -47.25
CA MET A 1 48.77 31.35 -47.71
C MET A 1 48.59 29.98 -47.07
N THR A 2 48.09 29.03 -47.86
CA THR A 2 48.63 27.66 -48.07
C THR A 2 49.76 27.21 -47.12
N VAL A 3 49.85 25.99 -46.56
CA VAL A 3 49.40 24.63 -46.94
C VAL A 3 49.68 23.66 -45.75
N ARG A 4 48.73 22.74 -45.44
CA ARG A 4 48.80 21.26 -45.22
C ARG A 4 50.03 20.62 -44.49
N ILE A 5 50.03 19.47 -43.80
CA ILE A 5 49.15 18.32 -43.48
C ILE A 5 50.00 17.43 -42.51
N CYS A 6 49.40 16.76 -41.53
CA CYS A 6 49.50 15.29 -41.38
C CYS A 6 48.58 14.74 -40.28
N LEU A 7 47.55 14.03 -40.74
CA LEU A 7 46.74 13.05 -40.03
C LEU A 7 47.60 11.84 -39.65
N VAL A 8 47.33 11.22 -38.50
CA VAL A 8 47.40 9.76 -38.38
C VAL A 8 46.12 9.26 -37.73
N VAL A 9 45.30 8.63 -38.58
CA VAL A 9 44.18 7.77 -38.24
C VAL A 9 44.73 6.35 -38.19
N ALA A 10 44.41 5.60 -37.14
CA ALA A 10 44.61 4.15 -37.12
C ALA A 10 43.23 3.47 -36.98
N MET A 11 42.71 3.01 -38.11
CA MET A 11 41.69 1.97 -38.22
C MET A 11 42.33 0.73 -38.85
N ALA A 12 42.03 -0.45 -38.31
CA ALA A 12 41.97 -1.74 -38.99
C ALA A 12 40.94 -2.54 -38.18
N VAL A 13 39.70 -2.81 -38.62
CA VAL A 13 39.16 -3.52 -39.80
C VAL A 13 39.53 -5.01 -39.84
N MET A 14 38.59 -5.81 -39.31
CA MET A 14 37.98 -7.06 -39.82
C MET A 14 38.80 -8.09 -40.60
N THR A 15 38.62 -9.37 -40.22
CA THR A 15 38.12 -10.49 -41.06
C THR A 15 37.69 -11.63 -40.11
N SER A 16 36.40 -11.98 -39.96
CA SER A 16 35.57 -12.90 -40.75
C SER A 16 36.15 -14.33 -40.93
N SER A 17 35.51 -15.34 -40.35
CA SER A 17 34.81 -16.40 -41.12
C SER A 17 34.20 -17.49 -40.22
N CYS A 18 33.02 -17.93 -40.62
CA CYS A 18 32.19 -19.00 -40.07
C CYS A 18 32.79 -20.40 -40.34
N SER A 19 32.47 -21.37 -39.49
CA SER A 19 32.37 -22.78 -39.88
C SER A 19 31.36 -23.50 -39.00
N LEU A 20 30.36 -24.07 -39.65
CA LEU A 20 29.29 -24.94 -39.13
C LEU A 20 29.76 -26.41 -39.19
N ILE A 21 29.42 -27.19 -38.13
CA ILE A 21 29.04 -28.64 -38.14
C ILE A 21 30.20 -29.64 -38.48
N ASP A 22 30.51 -30.71 -37.75
CA ASP A 22 29.64 -31.77 -37.22
C ASP A 22 30.26 -32.60 -36.06
N ARG A 23 29.35 -33.30 -35.38
CA ARG A 23 29.43 -34.39 -34.38
C ARG A 23 30.71 -35.25 -34.31
N PHE A 24 31.14 -35.53 -33.08
CA PHE A 24 31.21 -36.91 -32.57
C PHE A 24 30.86 -36.95 -31.06
N GLU A 25 30.06 -37.93 -30.69
CA GLU A 25 29.59 -38.23 -29.34
C GLU A 25 30.73 -38.58 -28.38
N THR A 26 30.66 -38.06 -27.16
CA THR A 26 31.07 -38.79 -25.94
C THR A 26 30.39 -38.10 -24.74
N LYS A 27 29.35 -38.75 -24.21
CA LYS A 27 28.95 -38.64 -22.79
C LYS A 27 29.65 -39.80 -22.04
N PRO A 28 29.79 -39.77 -20.70
CA PRO A 28 29.22 -38.85 -19.71
C PRO A 28 30.32 -38.14 -18.89
N ASP A 29 30.07 -36.95 -18.32
CA ASP A 29 29.64 -36.89 -16.92
C ASP A 29 28.63 -35.76 -16.71
N THR A 30 27.38 -36.19 -16.53
CA THR A 30 26.32 -35.40 -15.92
C THR A 30 26.70 -35.14 -14.46
N SER A 31 27.44 -34.05 -14.20
CA SER A 31 27.29 -33.36 -12.93
C SER A 31 25.87 -32.79 -12.93
N LYS A 32 24.96 -33.54 -12.28
CA LYS A 32 23.64 -33.05 -11.92
C LYS A 32 23.86 -31.83 -11.04
N SER A 33 23.84 -30.65 -11.65
CA SER A 33 23.40 -29.44 -10.96
C SER A 33 21.99 -29.75 -10.51
N THR A 34 21.87 -30.16 -9.26
CA THR A 34 20.61 -30.22 -8.55
C THR A 34 20.16 -28.77 -8.49
N ASN A 35 19.40 -28.35 -9.50
CA ASN A 35 18.47 -27.23 -9.36
C ASN A 35 17.53 -27.67 -8.24
N THR A 36 17.93 -27.38 -7.00
CA THR A 36 17.04 -27.36 -5.86
C THR A 36 16.00 -26.32 -6.24
N VAL A 37 14.89 -26.78 -6.83
CA VAL A 37 13.68 -25.99 -6.92
C VAL A 37 13.35 -25.71 -5.46
N LEU A 38 13.79 -24.54 -4.96
CA LEU A 38 13.35 -24.03 -3.68
C LEU A 38 11.84 -24.03 -3.79
N LYS A 39 11.19 -24.98 -3.11
CA LYS A 39 9.74 -25.02 -3.04
C LYS A 39 9.34 -23.70 -2.41
N LYS A 40 8.78 -22.81 -3.24
CA LYS A 40 8.24 -21.53 -2.79
C LYS A 40 7.31 -21.83 -1.61
N PRO A 41 7.45 -21.14 -0.47
CA PRO A 41 6.62 -21.42 0.69
C PRO A 41 5.14 -21.35 0.30
N SER A 42 4.32 -22.28 0.79
CA SER A 42 2.86 -22.10 0.71
C SER A 42 2.50 -20.80 1.40
N GLY A 43 1.47 -20.10 0.91
CA GLY A 43 0.97 -18.90 1.58
C GLY A 43 0.65 -19.16 3.06
N TRP A 44 0.67 -18.10 3.86
CA TRP A 44 0.40 -18.16 5.30
C TRP A 44 -0.96 -17.56 5.61
N THR A 45 -1.69 -18.15 6.55
CA THR A 45 -2.95 -17.60 7.05
C THR A 45 -3.06 -17.73 8.56
N PHE A 46 -3.63 -16.73 9.20
CA PHE A 46 -3.93 -16.73 10.62
C PHE A 46 -5.34 -16.19 10.84
N ASN A 47 -6.13 -16.89 11.65
CA ASN A 47 -7.49 -16.51 11.99
C ASN A 47 -7.66 -16.50 13.50
N HIS A 48 -8.30 -15.45 14.03
CA HIS A 48 -8.64 -15.37 15.43
C HIS A 48 -10.05 -14.78 15.58
N GLN A 49 -10.84 -15.35 16.49
CA GLN A 49 -12.19 -14.88 16.78
C GLN A 49 -12.37 -14.81 18.29
N TRP A 50 -12.89 -13.68 18.76
CA TRP A 50 -13.15 -13.43 20.17
C TRP A 50 -14.33 -12.48 20.34
N GLN A 51 -14.85 -12.40 21.56
CA GLN A 51 -15.95 -11.51 21.91
C GLN A 51 -15.44 -10.40 22.81
N VAL A 52 -15.93 -9.19 22.58
CA VAL A 52 -15.66 -8.03 23.43
C VAL A 52 -16.96 -7.39 23.85
N LYS A 53 -17.01 -6.83 25.06
CA LYS A 53 -18.20 -6.12 25.53
C LYS A 53 -18.41 -4.87 24.67
N ASN A 54 -19.61 -4.71 24.12
CA ASN A 54 -20.00 -3.49 23.46
C ASN A 54 -20.30 -2.44 24.54
N THR A 55 -19.38 -1.49 24.75
CA THR A 55 -19.56 -0.39 25.72
C THR A 55 -19.99 0.90 25.06
N ASN A 56 -19.89 1.03 23.73
CA ASN A 56 -20.23 2.25 23.02
C ASN A 56 -21.74 2.34 22.75
N PRO A 57 -22.46 3.32 23.33
CA PRO A 57 -23.91 3.46 23.14
C PRO A 57 -24.33 3.69 21.68
N SER A 58 -23.54 4.43 20.89
CA SER A 58 -23.85 4.70 19.47
C SER A 58 -23.84 3.39 18.67
N LEU A 59 -22.83 2.55 18.87
CA LEU A 59 -22.71 1.27 18.17
C LEU A 59 -23.77 0.24 18.59
N LYS A 60 -24.23 0.29 19.85
CA LYS A 60 -25.35 -0.56 20.30
C LYS A 60 -26.64 -0.28 19.56
N SER A 61 -26.85 0.96 19.11
CA SER A 61 -28.02 1.32 18.31
C SER A 61 -27.96 0.73 16.90
N LEU A 62 -26.76 0.59 16.33
CA LEU A 62 -26.54 0.01 15.01
C LEU A 62 -26.77 -1.50 14.99
N VAL A 63 -26.21 -2.20 15.98
CA VAL A 63 -26.36 -3.65 16.12
C VAL A 63 -26.65 -3.95 17.59
N PRO A 64 -27.91 -4.24 17.93
CA PRO A 64 -28.31 -4.55 19.30
C PRO A 64 -27.57 -5.77 19.83
N GLY A 65 -26.95 -5.63 21.00
CA GLY A 65 -26.24 -6.71 21.67
C GLY A 65 -25.29 -6.19 22.75
N GLU A 66 -25.04 -7.02 23.77
CA GLU A 66 -24.07 -6.71 24.82
C GLU A 66 -22.62 -6.95 24.39
N TYR A 67 -22.41 -7.78 23.36
CA TYR A 67 -21.11 -8.21 22.88
C TYR A 67 -20.95 -8.00 21.38
N MET A 68 -19.73 -7.71 20.94
CA MET A 68 -19.31 -7.69 19.53
C MET A 68 -18.44 -8.92 19.27
N THR A 69 -18.80 -9.73 18.27
CA THR A 69 -17.93 -10.83 17.84
C THR A 69 -16.93 -10.29 16.81
N LEU A 70 -15.68 -10.22 17.20
CA LEU A 70 -14.59 -9.74 16.35
C LEU A 70 -13.91 -10.92 15.65
N LYS A 71 -13.69 -10.79 14.34
CA LYS A 71 -12.95 -11.76 13.53
C LYS A 71 -11.76 -11.11 12.87
N GLY A 72 -10.57 -11.47 13.33
CA GLY A 72 -9.29 -11.12 12.73
C GLY A 72 -8.83 -12.19 11.74
N GLN A 73 -8.37 -11.77 10.58
CA GLN A 73 -7.81 -12.65 9.56
C GLN A 73 -6.58 -12.01 8.91
N CYS A 74 -5.46 -12.73 8.89
CA CYS A 74 -4.28 -12.38 8.13
C CYS A 74 -4.00 -13.42 7.04
N SER A 75 -3.51 -12.96 5.90
CA SER A 75 -3.07 -13.80 4.80
C SER A 75 -1.85 -13.22 4.10
N PHE A 76 -0.78 -13.98 3.97
CA PHE A 76 0.42 -13.61 3.21
C PHE A 76 0.63 -14.56 2.04
N SER A 77 0.87 -14.00 0.86
CA SER A 77 1.31 -14.77 -0.30
C SER A 77 2.70 -15.36 -0.07
N ALA A 78 3.01 -16.38 -0.86
CA ALA A 78 4.35 -16.95 -0.93
C ALA A 78 5.43 -15.89 -1.22
N ASP A 79 5.13 -14.93 -2.11
CA ASP A 79 6.04 -13.83 -2.45
C ASP A 79 6.33 -12.93 -1.25
N MET A 80 5.31 -12.64 -0.42
CA MET A 80 5.52 -11.86 0.79
C MET A 80 6.41 -12.62 1.79
N LEU A 81 6.20 -13.92 1.95
CA LEU A 81 7.01 -14.74 2.86
C LEU A 81 8.48 -14.80 2.41
N THR A 82 8.73 -15.05 1.12
CA THR A 82 10.08 -14.99 0.54
C THR A 82 10.69 -13.59 0.69
N LEU A 83 9.89 -12.54 0.50
CA LEU A 83 10.35 -11.17 0.74
C LEU A 83 10.78 -11.00 2.20
N MET A 84 9.99 -11.46 3.17
CA MET A 84 10.33 -11.37 4.60
C MET A 84 11.60 -12.15 4.98
N GLU A 85 11.84 -13.32 4.38
CA GLU A 85 13.05 -14.14 4.60
C GLU A 85 14.32 -13.38 4.23
N SER A 86 14.27 -12.57 3.17
CA SER A 86 15.40 -11.71 2.75
C SER A 86 15.64 -10.50 3.66
N LYS A 87 14.81 -10.35 4.71
CA LYS A 87 14.83 -9.27 5.72
C LYS A 87 15.00 -7.83 5.14
N PRO A 88 14.29 -7.46 4.06
CA PRO A 88 14.36 -6.11 3.53
C PRO A 88 13.64 -5.16 4.49
N LYS A 89 13.96 -3.87 4.40
CA LYS A 89 13.25 -2.86 5.17
C LYS A 89 11.89 -2.58 4.53
N GLY A 90 10.86 -2.44 5.35
CA GLY A 90 9.56 -1.89 4.97
C GLY A 90 9.29 -0.56 5.64
N LEU A 91 8.23 0.13 5.24
CA LEU A 91 7.73 1.34 5.90
C LEU A 91 6.33 1.10 6.44
N LEU A 92 6.01 1.70 7.59
CA LEU A 92 4.63 1.80 8.02
C LEU A 92 4.08 3.17 7.58
N VAL A 93 3.21 3.17 6.58
CA VAL A 93 2.44 4.38 6.26
C VAL A 93 1.52 4.68 7.46
N PRO A 94 1.40 5.96 7.89
CA PRO A 94 0.58 6.31 9.04
C PRO A 94 -0.80 5.69 8.98
N VAL A 95 -1.27 5.24 10.15
CA VAL A 95 -2.65 4.83 10.35
C VAL A 95 -3.53 6.03 10.01
N ILE A 96 -4.51 5.81 9.13
CA ILE A 96 -5.40 6.88 8.67
C ILE A 96 -6.70 6.81 9.46
N LYS A 97 -7.03 7.90 10.17
CA LYS A 97 -8.33 8.12 10.79
C LYS A 97 -9.22 8.92 9.86
N VAL A 98 -10.53 8.67 9.96
CA VAL A 98 -11.57 9.46 9.30
C VAL A 98 -12.09 10.48 10.29
N THR A 99 -12.06 11.75 9.91
CA THR A 99 -12.57 12.88 10.70
C THR A 99 -14.07 13.05 10.51
N SER A 100 -14.71 13.89 11.33
CA SER A 100 -16.15 14.17 11.25
C SER A 100 -16.60 14.81 9.93
N ASP A 101 -15.70 15.52 9.24
CA ASP A 101 -15.90 16.05 7.89
C ASP A 101 -15.53 15.04 6.78
N LEU A 102 -15.43 13.75 7.11
CA LEU A 102 -15.12 12.66 6.15
C LEU A 102 -13.78 12.83 5.43
N THR A 103 -12.78 13.41 6.10
CA THR A 103 -11.43 13.57 5.55
C THR A 103 -10.47 12.55 6.16
N LEU A 104 -9.38 12.28 5.44
CA LEU A 104 -8.37 11.31 5.84
C LEU A 104 -7.24 12.03 6.57
N SER A 105 -7.06 11.75 7.85
CA SER A 105 -5.98 12.34 8.66
C SER A 105 -5.06 11.24 9.19
N PRO A 106 -3.76 11.49 9.33
CA PRO A 106 -2.90 10.57 10.06
C PRO A 106 -3.30 10.53 11.55
N ASP A 107 -3.26 9.34 12.12
CA ASP A 107 -3.41 9.04 13.54
C ASP A 107 -2.05 8.58 14.07
N PHE A 108 -1.25 9.55 14.54
CA PHE A 108 0.11 9.28 14.98
C PHE A 108 0.18 8.41 16.23
N GLU A 109 -0.80 8.50 17.14
CA GLU A 109 -0.82 7.72 18.36
C GLU A 109 -0.95 6.23 18.04
N ASN A 110 -1.96 5.86 17.26
CA ASN A 110 -2.15 4.47 16.84
C ASN A 110 -1.05 4.01 15.87
N SER A 111 -0.47 4.91 15.06
CA SER A 111 0.69 4.61 14.22
C SER A 111 1.90 4.19 15.04
N VAL A 112 2.22 4.89 16.13
CA VAL A 112 3.35 4.54 17.01
C VAL A 112 3.12 3.17 17.67
N ARG A 113 1.91 2.93 18.18
CA ARG A 113 1.55 1.64 18.80
C ARG A 113 1.69 0.48 17.80
N LEU A 114 1.15 0.64 16.59
CA LEU A 114 1.25 -0.37 15.55
C LEU A 114 2.70 -0.59 15.10
N TYR A 115 3.48 0.49 14.93
CA TYR A 115 4.90 0.41 14.57
C TYR A 115 5.71 -0.40 15.59
N GLN A 116 5.47 -0.19 16.88
CA GLN A 116 6.17 -0.91 17.96
C GLN A 116 5.88 -2.41 17.94
N ILE A 117 4.66 -2.81 17.61
CA ILE A 117 4.28 -4.22 17.48
C ILE A 117 4.96 -4.82 16.24
N LEU A 118 4.82 -4.15 15.09
CA LEU A 118 5.30 -4.67 13.81
C LEU A 118 6.82 -4.79 13.74
N ARG A 119 7.57 -3.80 14.28
CA ARG A 119 9.05 -3.78 14.22
C ARG A 119 9.72 -4.99 14.88
N SER A 120 8.98 -5.71 15.73
CA SER A 120 9.52 -6.92 16.40
C SER A 120 9.69 -8.10 15.44
N GLN A 121 8.92 -8.15 14.35
CA GLN A 121 8.91 -9.26 13.39
C GLN A 121 9.14 -8.83 11.95
N PHE A 122 8.66 -7.65 11.58
CA PHE A 122 8.87 -7.06 10.29
C PHE A 122 10.06 -6.10 10.38
N PRO A 123 11.10 -6.25 9.53
CA PRO A 123 12.17 -5.26 9.48
C PRO A 123 11.61 -3.95 8.93
N LEU A 124 11.48 -2.94 9.78
CA LEU A 124 11.00 -1.62 9.39
C LEU A 124 12.16 -0.62 9.32
N ALA A 125 12.10 0.28 8.35
CA ALA A 125 12.94 1.48 8.33
C ALA A 125 12.48 2.45 9.44
N GLY A 126 13.22 3.54 9.64
CA GLY A 126 12.94 4.46 10.74
C GLY A 126 11.53 5.07 10.66
N ALA A 127 11.00 5.48 11.81
CA ALA A 127 9.76 6.26 11.87
C ALA A 127 9.88 7.58 11.08
N GLY A 128 11.09 8.17 11.04
CA GLY A 128 11.40 9.32 10.19
C GLY A 128 11.22 9.03 8.70
N ASP A 129 11.81 7.93 8.20
CA ASP A 129 11.66 7.49 6.80
C ASP A 129 10.19 7.23 6.45
N SER A 130 9.43 6.66 7.39
CA SER A 130 8.00 6.40 7.22
C SER A 130 7.18 7.68 7.08
N LEU A 131 7.53 8.72 7.87
CA LEU A 131 6.89 10.03 7.79
C LEU A 131 7.30 10.80 6.53
N GLU A 132 8.58 10.77 6.17
CA GLU A 132 9.09 11.39 4.94
C GLU A 132 8.43 10.77 3.70
N PHE A 133 8.30 9.44 3.67
CA PHE A 133 7.58 8.75 2.61
C PHE A 133 6.11 9.19 2.56
N TYR A 134 5.42 9.28 3.70
CA TYR A 134 4.03 9.74 3.72
C TYR A 134 3.87 11.17 3.20
N GLN A 135 4.77 12.09 3.57
CA GLN A 135 4.79 13.44 3.02
C GLN A 135 5.06 13.43 1.51
N THR A 136 6.00 12.61 1.05
CA THR A 136 6.29 12.45 -0.38
C THR A 136 5.11 11.88 -1.14
N LEU A 137 4.40 10.91 -0.55
CA LEU A 137 3.19 10.29 -1.08
C LEU A 137 2.10 11.34 -1.27
N LEU A 138 1.74 12.08 -0.22
CA LEU A 138 0.71 13.11 -0.32
C LEU A 138 1.12 14.25 -1.25
N SER A 139 2.39 14.65 -1.23
CA SER A 139 2.89 15.69 -2.13
C SER A 139 2.94 15.22 -3.59
N SER A 140 3.02 13.91 -3.85
CA SER A 140 2.84 13.37 -5.20
C SER A 140 1.37 13.39 -5.67
N VAL A 141 0.40 13.37 -4.74
CA VAL A 141 -1.03 13.62 -5.04
C VAL A 141 -1.29 15.11 -5.28
N GLU A 142 -0.67 15.99 -4.48
CA GLU A 142 -0.80 17.44 -4.67
C GLU A 142 -0.18 17.89 -6.00
N HIS A 143 0.94 17.29 -6.43
CA HIS A 143 1.62 17.65 -7.68
C HIS A 143 0.94 17.14 -8.96
N THR A 144 0.02 16.17 -8.86
CA THR A 144 -0.86 15.84 -9.99
C THR A 144 -1.99 16.85 -10.14
N CYS A 145 -2.19 17.75 -9.16
CA CYS A 145 -3.11 18.88 -9.29
C CYS A 145 -2.40 20.04 -10.04
N PRO A 146 -3.04 20.71 -11.02
CA PRO A 146 -2.41 21.76 -11.80
C PRO A 146 -2.03 22.99 -10.97
N ALA A 147 -0.90 23.62 -11.32
CA ALA A 147 -0.44 24.86 -10.72
C ALA A 147 -1.42 26.00 -11.05
N ASN A 148 -1.91 26.70 -10.02
CA ASN A 148 -2.86 27.85 -10.03
C ASN A 148 -4.34 27.56 -9.71
N MET A 149 -4.73 26.34 -9.31
CA MET A 149 -6.10 26.06 -8.80
C MET A 149 -6.23 26.19 -7.26
N THR A 150 -5.45 27.06 -6.64
CA THR A 150 -5.48 27.26 -5.18
C THR A 150 -6.61 28.15 -4.67
N ARG A 151 -7.59 28.57 -5.48
CA ARG A 151 -8.63 29.49 -4.99
C ARG A 151 -10.10 29.18 -5.27
N GLU A 152 -10.57 28.85 -6.47
CA GLU A 152 -12.04 28.87 -6.69
C GLU A 152 -12.58 27.92 -7.78
N ILE A 153 -11.95 26.77 -8.01
CA ILE A 153 -12.53 25.78 -8.93
C ILE A 153 -12.69 24.46 -8.19
N ASP A 154 -13.95 24.05 -8.06
CA ASP A 154 -14.33 22.75 -7.54
C ASP A 154 -13.49 21.68 -8.24
N SER A 155 -12.69 21.00 -7.42
CA SER A 155 -12.00 19.75 -7.67
C SER A 155 -10.84 19.76 -8.67
N CYS A 156 -10.03 18.72 -8.50
CA CYS A 156 -9.23 18.07 -9.53
C CYS A 156 -10.10 17.56 -10.73
N GLN A 157 -11.16 18.27 -11.13
CA GLN A 157 -12.01 18.01 -12.30
C GLN A 157 -11.26 18.17 -13.63
N PHE A 158 -10.03 18.68 -13.57
CA PHE A 158 -9.12 18.74 -14.71
C PHE A 158 -8.60 17.36 -15.15
N LYS A 159 -8.79 16.28 -14.35
CA LYS A 159 -8.52 14.89 -14.77
C LYS A 159 -9.25 14.52 -16.08
N LYS A 160 -10.43 15.11 -16.34
CA LYS A 160 -11.18 14.96 -17.60
C LYS A 160 -10.63 15.76 -18.79
N TRP A 161 -9.84 16.81 -18.53
CA TRP A 161 -9.31 17.72 -19.56
C TRP A 161 -7.84 17.44 -19.89
N MET A 162 -7.08 16.78 -19.00
CA MET A 162 -5.67 16.39 -19.23
C MET A 162 -5.48 15.31 -20.30
N SER A 163 -6.50 14.51 -20.58
CA SER A 163 -6.56 13.60 -21.73
C SER A 163 -6.34 14.33 -23.07
N PHE A 164 -6.70 15.61 -23.15
CA PHE A 164 -6.48 16.42 -24.34
C PHE A 164 -5.04 16.95 -24.52
N THR A 165 -4.21 16.95 -23.47
CA THR A 165 -2.86 17.58 -23.50
C THR A 165 -1.69 16.60 -23.39
N GLY A 166 -1.94 15.29 -23.18
CA GLY A 166 -0.90 14.26 -23.22
C GLY A 166 0.17 14.35 -22.12
N LEU A 167 -0.10 15.10 -21.05
CA LEU A 167 0.80 15.26 -19.89
C LEU A 167 0.17 14.58 -18.68
N GLY A 168 0.69 13.41 -18.30
CA GLY A 168 0.22 12.60 -17.17
C GLY A 168 -0.71 11.47 -17.63
N GLY A 169 -0.44 10.24 -17.17
CA GLY A 169 -1.31 9.11 -17.42
C GLY A 169 -2.71 9.41 -16.89
N GLU A 170 -3.74 9.30 -17.73
CA GLU A 170 -5.12 9.76 -17.53
C GLU A 170 -5.80 9.27 -16.24
N ASN A 171 -5.21 8.31 -15.54
CA ASN A 171 -5.79 7.65 -14.35
C ASN A 171 -4.88 7.68 -13.10
N ALA A 172 -3.68 8.25 -13.18
CA ALA A 172 -2.72 8.17 -12.08
C ALA A 172 -3.11 9.12 -10.92
N VAL A 173 -3.26 8.58 -9.71
CA VAL A 173 -3.49 9.35 -8.48
C VAL A 173 -2.21 10.11 -8.04
N TYR A 174 -1.04 9.62 -8.44
CA TYR A 174 0.26 10.10 -7.98
C TYR A 174 1.18 10.56 -9.12
N ASP A 175 2.05 11.51 -8.82
CA ASP A 175 3.28 11.75 -9.59
C ASP A 175 4.24 10.56 -9.38
N GLU A 176 4.16 9.59 -10.28
CA GLU A 176 5.00 8.39 -10.24
C GLU A 176 6.49 8.69 -10.30
N ALA A 177 6.90 9.73 -11.03
CA ALA A 177 8.31 10.08 -11.16
C ALA A 177 8.87 10.51 -9.81
N ARG A 178 8.05 11.15 -8.97
CA ARG A 178 8.43 11.48 -7.59
C ARG A 178 8.57 10.24 -6.71
N LEU A 179 7.61 9.32 -6.75
CA LEU A 179 7.69 8.07 -5.99
C LEU A 179 8.89 7.22 -6.43
N LYS A 180 9.11 7.08 -7.75
CA LYS A 180 10.26 6.37 -8.33
C LYS A 180 11.59 6.97 -7.88
N ARG A 181 11.71 8.31 -7.84
CA ARG A 181 12.91 8.99 -7.31
C ARG A 181 13.14 8.69 -5.83
N TRP A 182 12.08 8.71 -5.03
CA TRP A 182 12.18 8.39 -3.60
C TRP A 182 12.63 6.94 -3.36
N TYR A 183 12.07 5.96 -4.08
CA TYR A 183 12.52 4.56 -3.99
C TYR A 183 13.95 4.37 -4.46
N LYS A 184 14.39 5.13 -5.47
CA LYS A 184 15.78 5.10 -5.94
C LYS A 184 16.76 5.63 -4.88
N SER A 185 16.38 6.66 -4.12
CA SER A 185 17.21 7.17 -3.01
C SER A 185 17.15 6.30 -1.75
N HIS A 186 16.12 5.43 -1.64
CA HIS A 186 15.92 4.51 -0.51
C HIS A 186 15.89 3.03 -0.96
N PRO A 187 16.97 2.51 -1.58
CA PRO A 187 16.95 1.19 -2.21
C PRO A 187 16.74 0.02 -1.23
N ALA A 188 16.94 0.25 0.06
CA ALA A 188 16.71 -0.74 1.13
C ALA A 188 15.21 -0.98 1.41
N VAL A 189 14.33 -0.03 1.04
CA VAL A 189 12.89 -0.16 1.23
C VAL A 189 12.30 -1.00 0.12
N LYS A 190 11.69 -2.13 0.45
CA LYS A 190 11.12 -3.07 -0.53
C LYS A 190 9.61 -3.28 -0.42
N TYR A 191 8.99 -2.88 0.68
CA TYR A 191 7.55 -3.00 0.88
C TYR A 191 7.01 -1.89 1.78
N LEU A 192 5.70 -1.74 1.76
CA LEU A 192 4.92 -0.84 2.60
C LEU A 192 3.94 -1.67 3.42
N ILE A 193 3.72 -1.26 4.66
CA ILE A 193 2.58 -1.66 5.47
C ILE A 193 1.69 -0.43 5.51
N MET A 194 0.48 -0.52 4.97
CA MET A 194 -0.43 0.62 4.84
C MET A 194 -1.85 0.17 5.15
N GLY A 195 -2.75 1.12 5.39
CA GLY A 195 -4.19 0.83 5.27
C GLY A 195 -4.51 0.24 3.89
N SER A 196 -5.73 -0.24 3.68
CA SER A 196 -6.11 -0.91 2.42
C SER A 196 -5.47 -0.26 1.18
N SER A 197 -4.70 -1.05 0.42
CA SER A 197 -4.09 -0.62 -0.85
C SER A 197 -5.14 -0.09 -1.83
N GLY A 198 -6.39 -0.56 -1.74
CA GLY A 198 -7.52 0.00 -2.47
C GLY A 198 -7.84 1.44 -2.09
N LEU A 199 -7.72 1.83 -0.81
CA LEU A 199 -7.88 3.22 -0.37
C LEU A 199 -6.76 4.08 -0.95
N PHE A 200 -5.52 3.61 -0.86
CA PHE A 200 -4.37 4.35 -1.37
C PHE A 200 -4.39 4.45 -2.90
N ASN A 201 -4.85 3.43 -3.62
CA ASN A 201 -5.00 3.49 -5.07
C ASN A 201 -6.26 4.27 -5.54
N SER A 202 -6.99 4.94 -4.66
CA SER A 202 -8.25 5.63 -4.98
C SER A 202 -8.15 7.15 -4.88
N ASP A 203 -9.12 7.83 -5.49
CA ASP A 203 -9.25 9.30 -5.42
C ASP A 203 -9.63 9.81 -4.01
N ALA A 204 -9.93 8.92 -3.05
CA ALA A 204 -10.17 9.30 -1.65
C ALA A 204 -8.96 10.03 -1.03
N LEU A 205 -7.75 9.78 -1.53
CA LEU A 205 -6.53 10.48 -1.07
C LEU A 205 -6.52 11.98 -1.40
N LEU A 206 -7.34 12.46 -2.33
CA LEU A 206 -7.49 13.90 -2.58
C LEU A 206 -8.05 14.62 -1.35
N SER A 207 -8.77 13.90 -0.48
CA SER A 207 -9.30 14.39 0.79
C SER A 207 -8.39 14.07 1.98
N ALA A 208 -7.11 13.77 1.76
CA ALA A 208 -6.14 13.53 2.82
C ALA A 208 -5.49 14.81 3.34
N ARG A 209 -4.97 14.73 4.57
CA ARG A 209 -4.24 15.78 5.27
C ARG A 209 -2.82 15.30 5.59
N TYR A 210 -1.85 16.19 5.54
CA TYR A 210 -0.46 15.92 5.97
C TYR A 210 -0.34 15.72 7.49
N SER A 211 -1.22 16.36 8.27
CA SER A 211 -1.30 16.23 9.73
C SER A 211 -2.73 16.42 10.21
N ALA A 212 -3.01 16.14 11.48
CA ALA A 212 -4.34 16.29 12.06
C ALA A 212 -4.93 17.70 11.88
N ASN A 213 -4.08 18.73 11.87
CA ASN A 213 -4.47 20.13 11.80
C ASN A 213 -4.06 20.81 10.48
N SER A 214 -3.50 20.07 9.52
CA SER A 214 -3.13 20.66 8.23
C SER A 214 -4.38 20.90 7.37
N ARG A 215 -4.23 21.78 6.39
CA ARG A 215 -5.18 21.87 5.27
C ARG A 215 -5.31 20.53 4.54
N LEU A 216 -6.43 20.37 3.84
CA LEU A 216 -6.67 19.28 2.91
C LEU A 216 -5.79 19.44 1.66
N ILE A 217 -5.47 18.33 1.00
CA ILE A 217 -4.79 18.34 -0.30
C ILE A 217 -5.69 19.00 -1.35
N SER A 218 -6.99 18.67 -1.36
CA SER A 218 -7.99 19.25 -2.24
C SER A 218 -9.32 19.40 -1.52
N GLU A 219 -10.06 20.47 -1.81
CA GLU A 219 -11.43 20.64 -1.34
C GLU A 219 -12.38 19.88 -2.27
N GLN A 220 -13.21 19.01 -1.68
CA GLN A 220 -14.21 18.22 -2.38
C GLN A 220 -15.57 18.34 -1.68
N PRO A 221 -16.69 18.34 -2.44
CA PRO A 221 -18.03 18.25 -1.86
C PRO A 221 -18.14 17.05 -0.92
N ILE A 222 -18.90 17.20 0.17
CA ILE A 222 -19.08 16.14 1.19
C ILE A 222 -19.59 14.83 0.56
N SER A 223 -20.50 14.92 -0.41
CA SER A 223 -21.04 13.76 -1.12
C SER A 223 -19.98 12.96 -1.87
N VAL A 224 -19.02 13.64 -2.53
CA VAL A 224 -17.90 13.00 -3.23
C VAL A 224 -16.95 12.35 -2.23
N ARG A 225 -16.65 13.04 -1.12
CA ARG A 225 -15.82 12.48 -0.04
C ARG A 225 -16.44 11.21 0.51
N GLU A 226 -17.73 11.27 0.82
CA GLU A 226 -18.52 10.15 1.32
C GLU A 226 -18.45 8.94 0.38
N GLU A 227 -18.75 9.14 -0.91
CA GLU A 227 -18.72 8.07 -1.90
C GLU A 227 -17.33 7.42 -2.00
N SER A 228 -16.27 8.25 -1.99
CA SER A 228 -14.90 7.77 -2.13
C SER A 228 -14.39 6.97 -0.92
N ILE A 229 -14.80 7.34 0.30
CA ILE A 229 -14.26 6.76 1.53
C ILE A 229 -15.06 5.56 2.04
N ARG A 230 -16.38 5.58 1.85
CA ARG A 230 -17.34 4.61 2.39
C ARG A 230 -16.97 3.14 2.12
N PRO A 231 -16.44 2.73 0.94
CA PRO A 231 -16.06 1.34 0.68
C PRO A 231 -15.01 0.77 1.66
N TYR A 232 -14.23 1.65 2.29
CA TYR A 232 -13.11 1.31 3.17
C TYR A 232 -13.47 1.36 4.67
N LEU A 233 -14.75 1.62 5.01
CA LEU A 233 -15.22 1.74 6.39
C LEU A 233 -16.05 0.54 6.86
N GLY A 234 -16.21 0.44 8.19
CA GLY A 234 -16.86 -0.66 8.89
C GLY A 234 -15.98 -1.90 9.10
N ARG A 235 -14.68 -1.78 8.81
CA ARG A 235 -13.64 -2.79 9.06
C ARG A 235 -12.27 -2.13 9.04
N VAL A 236 -11.33 -2.69 9.78
CA VAL A 236 -9.93 -2.25 9.77
C VAL A 236 -9.13 -3.22 8.92
N ARG A 237 -8.41 -2.70 7.92
CA ARG A 237 -7.58 -3.50 7.02
C ARG A 237 -6.24 -2.83 6.76
N PHE A 238 -5.18 -3.59 6.94
CA PHE A 238 -3.82 -3.22 6.51
C PHE A 238 -3.30 -4.22 5.49
N ASP A 239 -2.63 -3.69 4.46
CA ASP A 239 -2.02 -4.43 3.38
C ASP A 239 -0.49 -4.31 3.45
N TRP A 240 0.19 -5.41 3.16
CA TRP A 240 1.62 -5.46 2.88
C TRP A 240 1.77 -5.34 1.38
N ALA A 241 2.13 -4.15 0.92
CA ALA A 241 2.13 -3.79 -0.47
C ALA A 241 3.55 -3.56 -0.99
N VAL A 242 3.75 -3.83 -2.27
CA VAL A 242 4.94 -3.45 -3.03
C VAL A 242 4.57 -2.40 -4.07
N PRO A 243 5.53 -1.57 -4.51
CA PRO A 243 5.31 -0.68 -5.65
C PRO A 243 4.86 -1.49 -6.87
N GLY A 244 3.82 -1.02 -7.54
CA GLY A 244 3.35 -1.61 -8.79
C GLY A 244 4.27 -1.31 -9.96
N ASN A 245 4.23 -2.17 -10.97
CA ASN A 245 5.04 -2.05 -12.19
C ASN A 245 4.31 -1.33 -13.34
N GLY A 246 3.13 -0.73 -13.10
CA GLY A 246 2.34 -0.09 -14.14
C GLY A 246 1.36 0.97 -13.62
N GLU A 247 0.84 1.77 -14.55
CA GLU A 247 0.11 3.03 -14.28
C GLU A 247 -1.24 2.85 -13.55
N GLN A 248 -1.83 1.65 -13.62
CA GLN A 248 -3.19 1.43 -13.10
C GLN A 248 -3.26 1.17 -11.59
N ARG A 249 -2.20 0.64 -10.97
CA ARG A 249 -2.17 0.29 -9.52
C ARG A 249 -0.79 0.55 -8.93
N PRO A 250 -0.56 1.75 -8.37
CA PRO A 250 0.69 2.15 -7.72
C PRO A 250 1.13 1.21 -6.61
N PHE A 251 0.19 0.55 -5.92
CA PHE A 251 0.46 -0.40 -4.85
C PHE A 251 -0.22 -1.75 -5.09
N ILE A 252 0.57 -2.82 -5.00
CA ILE A 252 0.11 -4.20 -5.13
C ILE A 252 0.23 -4.90 -3.78
N SER A 253 -0.89 -5.32 -3.21
CA SER A 253 -0.94 -6.07 -1.95
C SER A 253 -0.43 -7.50 -2.16
N LEU A 254 0.65 -7.88 -1.47
CA LEU A 254 1.15 -9.25 -1.35
C LEU A 254 0.62 -9.98 -0.11
N GLY A 255 -0.11 -9.28 0.75
CA GLY A 255 -0.89 -9.87 1.82
C GLY A 255 -1.57 -8.82 2.67
N SER A 256 -2.40 -9.26 3.61
CA SER A 256 -3.26 -8.36 4.35
C SER A 256 -3.70 -8.94 5.68
N CYS A 257 -3.94 -8.06 6.65
CA CYS A 257 -4.62 -8.36 7.89
C CYS A 257 -5.89 -7.51 7.97
N THR A 258 -7.01 -8.14 8.33
CA THR A 258 -8.33 -7.51 8.40
C THR A 258 -8.99 -7.87 9.73
N LEU A 259 -9.66 -6.91 10.38
CA LEU A 259 -10.52 -7.10 11.53
C LEU A 259 -11.94 -6.63 11.19
N ASN A 260 -12.90 -7.54 11.34
CA ASN A 260 -14.32 -7.28 11.10
C ASN A 260 -15.14 -7.51 12.38
N TRP A 261 -16.21 -6.72 12.53
CA TRP A 261 -17.31 -7.03 13.44
C TRP A 261 -18.33 -7.90 12.70
N GLN A 262 -18.49 -9.16 13.13
CA GLN A 262 -19.30 -10.16 12.40
C GLN A 262 -20.77 -9.79 12.30
N GLU A 263 -21.39 -9.33 13.39
CA GLU A 263 -22.80 -8.98 13.40
C GLU A 263 -23.09 -7.78 12.49
N LEU A 264 -22.21 -6.77 12.49
CA LEU A 264 -22.28 -5.63 11.57
C LEU A 264 -22.18 -6.08 10.11
N GLU A 265 -21.24 -6.97 9.79
CA GLU A 265 -21.08 -7.50 8.44
C GLU A 265 -22.32 -8.27 7.98
N LYS A 266 -22.93 -9.07 8.88
CA LYS A 266 -24.19 -9.77 8.61
C LYS A 266 -25.31 -8.79 8.31
N GLN A 267 -25.49 -7.75 9.13
CA GLN A 267 -26.55 -6.76 8.90
C GLN A 267 -26.34 -5.96 7.62
N ARG A 268 -25.10 -5.57 7.29
CA ARG A 268 -24.77 -4.92 6.01
C ARG A 268 -25.10 -5.78 4.79
N ARG A 269 -24.94 -7.11 4.88
CA ARG A 269 -25.33 -8.03 3.81
C ARG A 269 -26.85 -8.14 3.65
N LEU A 270 -27.61 -8.04 4.75
CA LEU A 270 -29.07 -8.12 4.74
C LEU A 270 -29.73 -6.82 4.25
N HIS A 271 -29.25 -5.66 4.70
CA HIS A 271 -29.87 -4.36 4.43
C HIS A 271 -29.20 -3.58 3.28
N GLY A 272 -28.02 -4.01 2.82
CA GLY A 272 -27.31 -3.40 1.70
C GLY A 272 -26.35 -2.27 2.07
N PRO A 273 -25.63 -1.71 1.07
CA PRO A 273 -24.51 -0.79 1.28
C PRO A 273 -24.91 0.61 1.72
N GLY A 274 -26.19 0.95 1.85
CA GLY A 274 -26.72 2.26 2.27
C GLY A 274 -27.31 2.29 3.68
N TRP A 275 -27.38 1.16 4.38
CA TRP A 275 -28.11 1.03 5.64
C TRP A 275 -27.56 1.84 6.82
N ILE A 276 -26.22 1.97 6.92
CA ILE A 276 -25.55 2.73 7.99
C ILE A 276 -24.88 3.95 7.37
N ASP A 277 -25.05 5.14 7.91
CA ASP A 277 -24.38 6.35 7.42
C ASP A 277 -22.84 6.26 7.53
N THR A 278 -22.14 7.08 6.76
CA THR A 278 -20.67 7.00 6.68
C THR A 278 -19.97 7.42 7.97
N THR A 279 -20.57 8.32 8.76
CA THR A 279 -20.04 8.75 10.05
C THR A 279 -20.09 7.62 11.07
N SER A 280 -21.20 6.88 11.14
CA SER A 280 -21.32 5.68 11.97
C SER A 280 -20.31 4.60 11.56
N LEU A 281 -20.07 4.40 10.26
CA LEU A 281 -19.04 3.47 9.79
C LEU A 281 -17.60 3.93 10.14
N ALA A 282 -17.34 5.24 10.14
CA ALA A 282 -16.07 5.81 10.58
C ALA A 282 -15.86 5.59 12.09
N GLU A 283 -16.90 5.75 12.91
CA GLU A 283 -16.86 5.47 14.34
C GLU A 283 -16.58 3.98 14.61
N VAL A 284 -17.18 3.07 13.85
CA VAL A 284 -16.85 1.64 13.91
C VAL A 284 -15.36 1.41 13.70
N ASN A 285 -14.75 2.02 12.68
CA ASN A 285 -13.31 1.88 12.43
C ASN A 285 -12.47 2.39 13.62
N GLN A 286 -12.85 3.52 14.21
CA GLN A 286 -12.15 4.07 15.38
C GLN A 286 -12.23 3.11 16.58
N VAL A 287 -13.38 2.50 16.84
CA VAL A 287 -13.56 1.53 17.93
C VAL A 287 -12.81 0.22 17.66
N LEU A 288 -12.75 -0.24 16.40
CA LEU A 288 -12.07 -1.48 16.03
C LEU A 288 -10.54 -1.36 16.03
N LEU A 289 -9.98 -0.17 15.85
CA LEU A 289 -8.54 0.02 15.65
C LEU A 289 -7.67 -0.45 16.84
N PRO A 290 -8.00 -0.16 18.12
CA PRO A 290 -7.26 -0.72 19.26
C PRO A 290 -7.24 -2.25 19.27
N TYR A 291 -8.38 -2.89 18.99
CA TYR A 291 -8.48 -4.35 18.90
C TYR A 291 -7.71 -4.92 17.72
N PHE A 292 -7.62 -4.18 16.61
CA PHE A 292 -6.78 -4.56 15.48
C PHE A 292 -5.30 -4.56 15.87
N ILE A 293 -4.84 -3.56 16.62
CA ILE A 293 -3.47 -3.46 17.11
C ILE A 293 -3.14 -4.66 18.04
N GLU A 294 -4.05 -5.04 18.93
CA GLU A 294 -3.91 -6.24 19.77
C GLU A 294 -3.82 -7.52 18.92
N PHE A 295 -4.73 -7.70 17.96
CA PHE A 295 -4.70 -8.80 17.01
C PHE A 295 -3.38 -8.86 16.22
N MET A 296 -2.80 -7.71 15.86
CA MET A 296 -1.51 -7.67 15.20
C MET A 296 -0.38 -8.19 16.10
N SER A 297 -0.42 -7.94 17.41
CA SER A 297 0.53 -8.54 18.36
C SER A 297 0.45 -10.07 18.35
N ASP A 298 -0.73 -10.65 18.26
CA ASP A 298 -0.89 -12.11 18.28
C ASP A 298 -0.50 -12.74 16.94
N SER A 299 -0.91 -12.13 15.83
CA SER A 299 -0.56 -12.60 14.48
C SER A 299 0.95 -12.54 14.23
N THR A 300 1.62 -11.49 14.71
CA THR A 300 3.09 -11.34 14.61
C THR A 300 3.82 -12.39 15.44
N LYS A 301 3.35 -12.75 16.63
CA LYS A 301 3.93 -13.88 17.38
C LYS A 301 3.73 -15.21 16.65
N ALA A 302 2.56 -15.40 16.05
CA ALA A 302 2.23 -16.65 15.36
C ALA A 302 3.08 -16.89 14.11
N ILE A 303 3.37 -15.85 13.31
CA ILE A 303 4.21 -16.00 12.10
C ILE A 303 5.66 -16.36 12.43
N SER A 304 6.20 -15.85 13.55
CA SER A 304 7.55 -16.18 14.02
C SER A 304 7.69 -17.62 14.48
N GLY A 305 6.61 -18.21 15.00
CA GLY A 305 6.55 -19.61 15.43
C GLY A 305 6.72 -20.61 14.29
N GLN A 306 6.50 -20.22 13.04
CA GLN A 306 6.73 -21.06 11.85
C GLN A 306 8.11 -20.87 11.21
N SER A 307 8.84 -19.80 11.54
CA SER A 307 10.14 -19.47 10.94
C SER A 307 11.33 -20.10 11.70
N ARG A 308 11.08 -21.08 12.58
CA ARG A 308 12.06 -21.88 13.31
C ARG A 308 11.86 -23.35 12.99
#